data_AF-A0A379TIR2-F1
#
_entry.id   AF-A0A379TIR2-F1
#
_cell.length_a   1.000
_cell.length_b   1.000
_cell.length_c   1.000
_cell.angle_alpha   90.00
_cell.angle_beta   90.00
_cell.angle_gamma   90.00
#
_symmetry.space_group_name_H-M   'P 1'
#
loop_
_entity.id
_entity.type
_entity.pdbx_description
1 polymer ?
#
loop_
_entity_poly.entity_id
_entity_poly.type
_entity_poly.pdbx_seq_one_letter_code
_entity_poly.pdbx_strand_id
1 'polypeptide(L)'
;MQPHIRLNTSLTRARYALLPGDPGRVDRIARFLDNAEVIGQNREFRAARGWYQGVEIVVLSTGIGGPSTAIAIEELRQIGVNTLIRIGSCGALQDSLALGDVIIAHGAVADDGASKTYAPASYPACADPYLTATLIQQAKQMNISAVLRAGAQP
;
A
#
# COMPACT_ATOMS: atom_id res chain seq x y z
N MET A 1 21.67 4.33 -1.76
CA MET A 1 20.43 5.00 -2.20
C MET A 1 19.76 4.10 -3.21
N GLN A 2 18.46 3.89 -3.08
CA GLN A 2 17.70 3.04 -3.99
C GLN A 2 17.51 3.72 -5.35
N PRO A 3 17.61 2.99 -6.47
CA PRO A 3 17.70 3.61 -7.79
C PRO A 3 16.41 4.31 -8.25
N HIS A 4 15.23 3.73 -8.01
CA HIS A 4 13.97 4.26 -8.52
C HIS A 4 13.27 5.17 -7.52
N ILE A 5 13.09 4.73 -6.27
CA ILE A 5 12.38 5.51 -5.24
C ILE A 5 13.24 6.64 -4.68
N ARG A 6 14.57 6.62 -4.94
CA ARG A 6 15.56 7.60 -4.47
C ARG A 6 15.57 7.79 -2.95
N LEU A 7 15.23 6.74 -2.20
CA LEU A 7 15.27 6.72 -0.74
C LEU A 7 16.47 5.90 -0.22
N ASN A 8 16.83 6.12 1.04
CA ASN A 8 17.82 5.35 1.78
C ASN A 8 17.53 5.45 3.28
N THR A 9 18.32 4.74 4.08
CA THR A 9 18.21 4.71 5.54
C THR A 9 18.60 6.02 6.24
N SER A 10 19.19 6.99 5.51
CA SER A 10 19.42 8.34 6.06
C SER A 10 18.20 9.25 5.94
N LEU A 11 17.29 8.97 5.01
CA LEU A 11 16.05 9.74 4.81
C LEU A 11 14.89 9.24 5.66
N THR A 12 14.88 7.96 6.02
CA THR A 12 13.82 7.37 6.84
C THR A 12 14.30 6.14 7.59
N ARG A 13 13.72 5.90 8.76
CA ARG A 13 13.85 4.66 9.54
C ARG A 13 12.51 3.96 9.77
N ALA A 14 11.48 4.36 9.03
CA ALA A 14 10.15 3.78 9.12
C ALA A 14 10.20 2.27 8.85
N ARG A 15 9.37 1.51 9.58
CA ARG A 15 9.12 0.09 9.26
C ARG A 15 7.82 -0.12 8.48
N TYR A 16 6.98 0.91 8.43
CA TYR A 16 5.65 0.87 7.85
C TYR A 16 5.55 1.84 6.67
N ALA A 17 4.95 1.40 5.57
CA ALA A 17 4.61 2.30 4.48
C ALA A 17 3.18 2.14 3.96
N LEU A 18 2.60 3.28 3.58
CA LEU A 18 1.33 3.38 2.87
C LEU A 18 1.62 3.60 1.38
N LEU A 19 1.04 2.76 0.53
CA LEU A 19 1.35 2.70 -0.90
C LEU A 19 0.14 3.13 -1.75
N PRO A 20 -0.07 4.44 -1.99
CA PRO A 20 -0.98 4.87 -3.04
C PRO A 20 -0.43 4.55 -4.44
N GLY A 21 -1.29 4.53 -5.46
CA GLY A 21 -0.83 4.45 -6.86
C GLY A 21 -0.48 5.84 -7.40
N ASP A 22 -1.40 6.78 -7.20
CA ASP A 22 -1.29 8.17 -7.65
C ASP A 22 -0.32 8.98 -6.76
N PRO A 23 0.70 9.64 -7.33
CA PRO A 23 1.55 10.60 -6.64
C PRO A 23 0.78 11.68 -5.87
N GLY A 24 -0.31 12.22 -6.44
CA GLY A 24 -1.12 13.25 -5.79
C GLY A 24 -1.81 12.76 -4.50
N ARG A 25 -2.00 11.45 -4.35
CA ARG A 25 -2.54 10.86 -3.12
C ARG A 25 -1.51 10.82 -1.98
N VAL A 26 -0.21 10.89 -2.28
CA VAL A 26 0.85 11.01 -1.26
C VAL A 26 0.66 12.29 -0.45
N ASP A 27 0.45 13.42 -1.13
CA ASP A 27 0.24 14.72 -0.48
C ASP A 27 -1.06 14.77 0.33
N ARG A 28 -2.09 14.06 -0.13
CA ARG A 28 -3.35 13.94 0.59
C ARG A 28 -3.19 13.15 1.89
N ILE A 29 -2.46 12.03 1.84
CA ILE A 29 -2.21 11.19 3.03
C ILE A 29 -1.26 11.88 4.00
N ALA A 30 -0.24 12.58 3.50
CA ALA A 30 0.75 13.29 4.32
C ALA A 30 0.11 14.31 5.29
N ARG A 31 -1.05 14.89 4.95
CA ARG A 31 -1.80 15.81 5.82
C ARG A 31 -2.32 15.18 7.11
N PHE A 32 -2.36 13.85 7.18
CA PHE A 32 -2.77 13.11 8.38
C PHE A 32 -1.58 12.72 9.28
N LEU A 33 -0.36 13.06 8.88
CA LEU A 33 0.86 12.76 9.63
C LEU A 33 1.38 14.02 10.33
N ASP A 34 1.87 13.83 11.55
CA ASP A 34 2.60 14.84 12.30
C ASP A 34 3.98 15.07 11.66
N ASN A 35 4.37 16.34 11.52
CA ASN A 35 5.64 16.79 10.92
C ASN A 35 5.94 16.12 9.56
N ALA A 36 4.93 16.05 8.70
CA ALA A 36 5.09 15.46 7.38
C ALA A 36 6.09 16.25 6.52
N GLU A 37 7.05 15.55 5.93
CA GLU A 37 8.02 16.08 4.96
C GLU A 37 8.01 15.27 3.67
N VAL A 38 8.10 15.96 2.52
CA VAL A 38 8.32 15.31 1.23
C VAL A 38 9.80 15.00 1.12
N ILE A 39 10.15 13.72 1.09
CA ILE A 39 11.54 13.25 1.13
C ILE A 39 12.10 12.88 -0.25
N GLY A 40 11.26 12.94 -1.29
CA GLY A 40 11.72 12.75 -2.67
C GLY A 40 10.60 12.61 -3.68
N GLN A 41 10.96 12.85 -4.94
CA GLN A 41 10.12 12.46 -6.08
C GLN A 41 11.02 12.09 -7.25
N ASN A 42 10.82 10.88 -7.79
CA ASN A 42 11.47 10.44 -9.01
C ASN A 42 10.48 9.60 -9.82
N ARG A 43 10.22 10.00 -11.07
CA ARG A 43 9.17 9.38 -11.90
C ARG A 43 7.81 9.39 -11.17
N GLU A 44 7.11 8.26 -11.15
CA GLU A 44 5.88 8.02 -10.40
C GLU A 44 6.08 7.85 -8.88
N PHE A 45 7.30 7.77 -8.38
CA PHE A 45 7.62 7.51 -6.98
C PHE A 45 7.76 8.84 -6.21
N ARG A 46 6.65 9.38 -5.72
CA ARG A 46 6.61 10.50 -4.78
C ARG A 46 6.58 9.94 -3.37
N ALA A 47 7.45 10.46 -2.51
CA ALA A 47 7.63 9.96 -1.15
C ALA A 47 7.46 11.08 -0.13
N ALA A 48 6.66 10.81 0.89
CA ALA A 48 6.59 11.61 2.11
C ALA A 48 6.88 10.75 3.33
N ARG A 49 7.38 11.37 4.39
CA ARG A 49 7.58 10.78 5.71
C ARG A 49 6.85 11.64 6.72
N GLY A 50 6.34 11.02 7.78
CA GLY A 50 5.87 11.74 8.96
C GLY A 50 5.66 10.77 10.12
N TRP A 51 5.02 11.25 11.18
CA TRP A 51 4.67 10.43 12.33
C TRP A 51 3.15 10.30 12.48
N TYR A 52 2.69 9.13 12.88
CA TYR A 52 1.30 8.91 13.29
C TYR A 52 1.33 8.23 14.65
N GLN A 53 0.80 8.89 15.68
CA GLN A 53 0.78 8.36 17.05
C GLN A 53 2.15 7.87 17.54
N GLY A 54 3.22 8.64 17.24
CA GLY A 54 4.60 8.31 17.61
C GLY A 54 5.27 7.26 16.74
N VAL A 55 4.60 6.71 15.72
CA VAL A 55 5.16 5.75 14.77
C VAL A 55 5.56 6.46 13.48
N GLU A 56 6.80 6.28 13.04
CA GLU A 56 7.27 6.83 11.75
C GLU A 56 6.67 6.04 10.58
N ILE A 57 6.02 6.75 9.66
CA ILE A 57 5.36 6.22 8.48
C ILE A 57 5.98 6.85 7.23
N VAL A 58 6.23 6.03 6.20
CA VAL A 58 6.50 6.49 4.84
C VAL A 58 5.26 6.34 3.98
N VAL A 59 4.95 7.34 3.17
CA VAL A 59 3.93 7.26 2.14
C VAL A 59 4.63 7.34 0.80
N LEU A 60 4.50 6.31 -0.02
CA LEU A 60 5.20 6.20 -1.31
C LEU A 60 4.23 5.84 -2.42
N SER A 61 4.09 6.68 -3.44
CA SER A 61 3.33 6.30 -4.63
C SER A 61 4.05 5.24 -5.47
N THR A 62 3.28 4.33 -6.07
CA THR A 62 3.82 3.18 -6.81
C THR A 62 3.44 3.16 -8.29
N GLY A 63 2.78 4.22 -8.78
CA GLY A 63 2.23 4.24 -10.13
C GLY A 63 1.16 3.18 -10.39
N ILE A 64 0.99 2.85 -11.67
CA ILE A 64 0.02 1.87 -12.16
C ILE A 64 0.74 0.59 -12.57
N GLY A 65 0.20 -0.55 -12.16
CA GLY A 65 0.63 -1.88 -12.58
C GLY A 65 1.57 -2.60 -11.61
N GLY A 66 1.55 -3.93 -11.70
CA GLY A 66 2.39 -4.84 -10.92
C GLY A 66 3.89 -4.55 -11.05
N PRO A 67 4.46 -4.34 -12.26
CA PRO A 67 5.89 -4.09 -12.43
C PRO A 67 6.42 -2.87 -11.68
N SER A 68 5.75 -1.72 -11.78
CA SER A 68 6.15 -0.50 -11.05
C SER A 68 5.98 -0.67 -9.54
N THR A 69 4.89 -1.32 -9.12
CA THR A 69 4.66 -1.62 -7.70
C THR A 69 5.73 -2.56 -7.12
N ALA A 70 6.18 -3.56 -7.87
CA ALA A 70 7.23 -4.48 -7.46
C ALA A 70 8.56 -3.75 -7.21
N ILE A 71 8.95 -2.81 -8.07
CA ILE A 71 10.14 -1.96 -7.87
C ILE A 71 10.06 -1.22 -6.53
N ALA A 72 8.94 -0.56 -6.25
CA ALA A 72 8.76 0.19 -5.01
C ALA A 72 8.85 -0.73 -3.78
N ILE A 73 8.22 -1.91 -3.83
CA ILE A 73 8.23 -2.87 -2.73
C ILE A 73 9.65 -3.39 -2.47
N GLU A 74 10.37 -3.82 -3.50
CA GLU A 74 11.74 -4.34 -3.38
C GLU A 74 12.69 -3.28 -2.79
N GLU A 75 12.64 -2.06 -3.31
CA GLU A 75 13.52 -0.99 -2.85
C GLU A 75 13.20 -0.52 -1.42
N LEU A 76 11.92 -0.48 -1.03
CA LEU A 76 11.50 -0.21 0.34
C LEU A 76 12.00 -1.29 1.31
N ARG A 77 11.93 -2.57 0.91
CA ARG A 77 12.43 -3.70 1.71
C ARG A 77 13.93 -3.58 1.96
N GLN A 78 14.70 -3.20 0.95
CA GLN A 78 16.15 -3.00 1.05
C GLN A 78 16.56 -1.86 1.99
N ILE A 79 15.64 -0.97 2.38
CA ILE A 79 15.90 0.12 3.35
C ILE A 79 15.19 -0.09 4.69
N GLY A 80 14.68 -1.30 4.96
CA GLY A 80 14.16 -1.71 6.27
C GLY A 80 12.65 -1.54 6.46
N VAL A 81 11.91 -1.09 5.45
CA VAL A 81 10.45 -1.04 5.49
C VAL A 81 9.90 -2.44 5.25
N ASN A 82 9.16 -2.98 6.22
CA ASN A 82 8.76 -4.38 6.21
C ASN A 82 7.25 -4.63 6.32
N THR A 83 6.47 -3.58 6.54
CA THR A 83 5.01 -3.64 6.61
C THR A 83 4.45 -2.65 5.61
N LEU A 84 3.67 -3.14 4.64
CA LEU A 84 3.25 -2.37 3.48
C LEU A 84 1.74 -2.48 3.33
N ILE A 85 1.04 -1.35 3.26
CA ILE A 85 -0.41 -1.30 3.04
C ILE A 85 -0.68 -0.58 1.73
N ARG A 86 -1.20 -1.29 0.73
CA ARG A 86 -1.64 -0.69 -0.53
C ARG A 86 -2.98 0.00 -0.34
N ILE A 87 -3.04 1.30 -0.63
CA ILE A 87 -4.28 2.09 -0.57
C ILE A 87 -4.69 2.49 -1.99
N GLY A 88 -5.70 1.81 -2.51
CA GLY A 88 -6.13 1.91 -3.90
C GLY A 88 -7.58 2.33 -4.05
N SER A 89 -7.97 2.48 -5.31
CA SER A 89 -9.36 2.42 -5.74
C SER A 89 -9.50 1.17 -6.62
N CYS A 90 -10.67 0.55 -6.65
CA CYS A 90 -10.96 -0.58 -7.52
C CYS A 90 -12.38 -0.48 -8.07
N GLY A 91 -12.65 -1.20 -9.15
CA GLY A 91 -14.02 -1.43 -9.62
C GLY A 91 -14.71 -2.50 -8.77
N ALA A 92 -16.03 -2.43 -8.70
CA ALA A 92 -16.86 -3.48 -8.14
C ALA A 92 -17.16 -4.54 -9.20
N LEU A 93 -17.13 -5.81 -8.79
CA LEU A 93 -17.58 -6.95 -9.61
C LEU A 93 -18.85 -7.60 -9.06
N GLN A 94 -19.30 -7.16 -7.89
CA GLN A 94 -20.52 -7.62 -7.23
C GLN A 94 -21.50 -6.47 -7.17
N ASP A 95 -22.74 -6.70 -7.61
CA ASP A 95 -23.80 -5.67 -7.67
C ASP A 95 -24.16 -5.08 -6.30
N SER A 96 -23.83 -5.79 -5.22
CA SER A 96 -24.05 -5.34 -3.84
C SER A 96 -23.10 -4.22 -3.39
N LEU A 97 -22.04 -3.93 -4.15
CA LEU A 97 -21.05 -2.90 -3.80
C LEU A 97 -21.38 -1.57 -4.49
N ALA A 98 -21.41 -0.51 -3.70
CA ALA A 98 -21.66 0.85 -4.16
C ALA A 98 -20.37 1.67 -4.30
N LEU A 99 -20.44 2.75 -5.08
CA LEU A 99 -19.36 3.74 -5.14
C LEU A 99 -19.11 4.34 -3.76
N GLY A 100 -17.86 4.29 -3.30
CA GLY A 100 -17.46 4.80 -2.00
C GLY A 100 -17.35 3.73 -0.91
N ASP A 101 -17.78 2.49 -1.17
CA ASP A 101 -17.57 1.39 -0.24
C ASP A 101 -16.09 1.15 0.03
N VAL A 102 -15.75 0.92 1.30
CA VAL A 102 -14.39 0.59 1.73
C VAL A 102 -14.22 -0.92 1.73
N ILE A 103 -13.23 -1.40 0.99
CA ILE A 103 -12.94 -2.83 0.88
C ILE A 103 -11.60 -3.13 1.57
N ILE A 104 -11.62 -4.12 2.45
CA ILE A 104 -10.40 -4.74 2.98
C ILE A 104 -10.19 -6.02 2.18
N ALA A 105 -9.19 -6.01 1.30
CA ALA A 105 -8.82 -7.17 0.49
C ALA A 105 -7.85 -8.08 1.26
N HIS A 106 -8.22 -9.34 1.47
CA HIS A 106 -7.35 -10.34 2.12
C HIS A 106 -6.70 -11.33 1.14
N GLY A 107 -7.10 -11.27 -0.13
CA GLY A 107 -6.49 -12.02 -1.22
C GLY A 107 -6.80 -11.40 -2.56
N ALA A 108 -6.07 -11.82 -3.59
CA ALA A 108 -6.25 -11.38 -4.97
C ALA A 108 -6.07 -12.55 -5.95
N VAL A 109 -6.70 -12.44 -7.12
CA VAL A 109 -6.38 -13.30 -8.26
C VAL A 109 -5.07 -12.79 -8.86
N ALA A 110 -4.04 -13.62 -8.84
CA ALA A 110 -2.70 -13.29 -9.32
C ALA A 110 -2.57 -13.38 -10.85
N ASP A 111 -3.49 -12.72 -11.56
CA ASP A 111 -3.47 -12.65 -13.02
C ASP A 111 -2.74 -11.38 -13.51
N ASP A 112 -1.52 -11.18 -13.01
CA ASP A 112 -0.63 -10.14 -13.49
C ASP A 112 0.61 -10.74 -14.19
N GLY A 113 1.49 -9.88 -14.72
CA GLY A 113 2.76 -10.30 -15.27
C GLY A 113 3.89 -10.34 -14.24
N ALA A 114 3.83 -9.49 -13.22
CA ALA A 114 4.94 -9.33 -12.27
C ALA A 114 4.97 -10.49 -11.28
N SER A 115 3.87 -10.83 -10.59
CA SER A 115 3.92 -11.90 -9.58
C SER A 115 4.32 -13.25 -10.18
N LYS A 116 3.97 -13.51 -11.44
CA LYS A 116 4.36 -14.71 -12.19
C LYS A 116 5.88 -14.88 -12.35
N THR A 117 6.67 -13.81 -12.24
CA THR A 117 8.14 -13.90 -12.24
C THR A 117 8.73 -14.21 -10.86
N TYR A 118 7.95 -14.03 -9.78
CA TYR A 118 8.40 -14.25 -8.40
C TYR A 118 7.97 -15.60 -7.84
N ALA A 119 6.81 -16.11 -8.26
CA ALA A 119 6.22 -17.31 -7.69
C ALA A 119 5.42 -18.09 -8.75
N PRO A 120 5.28 -19.42 -8.60
CA PRO A 120 4.42 -20.21 -9.47
C PRO A 120 2.96 -19.76 -9.34
N ALA A 121 2.16 -19.99 -10.38
CA ALA A 121 0.74 -19.57 -10.40
C ALA A 121 -0.12 -20.18 -9.27
N SER A 122 0.30 -21.32 -8.71
CA SER A 122 -0.35 -21.96 -7.57
C SER A 122 -0.04 -21.29 -6.23
N TYR A 123 0.92 -20.37 -6.17
CA TYR A 123 1.28 -19.66 -4.95
C TYR A 123 0.19 -18.63 -4.61
N PRO A 124 -0.39 -18.67 -3.40
CA PRO A 124 -1.50 -17.79 -3.06
C PRO A 124 -1.05 -16.34 -2.88
N ALA A 125 -1.71 -15.41 -3.57
CA ALA A 125 -1.60 -13.98 -3.32
C ALA A 125 -2.54 -13.59 -2.15
N CYS A 126 -2.14 -13.93 -0.92
CA CYS A 126 -2.87 -13.60 0.30
C CYS A 126 -2.16 -12.50 1.11
N ALA A 127 -2.95 -11.64 1.76
CA ALA A 127 -2.43 -10.66 2.71
C ALA A 127 -2.02 -11.33 4.03
N ASP A 128 -1.20 -10.64 4.83
CA ASP A 128 -0.90 -11.08 6.19
C ASP A 128 -2.20 -11.15 7.02
N PRO A 129 -2.51 -12.28 7.68
CA PRO A 129 -3.78 -12.46 8.37
C PRO A 129 -3.91 -11.55 9.61
N TYR A 130 -2.80 -11.25 10.29
CA TYR A 130 -2.82 -10.38 11.48
C TYR A 130 -3.01 -8.92 11.11
N LEU A 131 -2.37 -8.46 10.03
CA LEU A 131 -2.59 -7.12 9.50
C LEU A 131 -4.03 -6.95 8.99
N THR A 132 -4.55 -7.97 8.31
CA THR A 132 -5.95 -7.99 7.84
C THR A 132 -6.93 -7.89 9.02
N ALA A 133 -6.74 -8.71 10.06
CA ALA A 133 -7.58 -8.67 11.26
C ALA A 133 -7.50 -7.32 11.97
N THR A 134 -6.29 -6.73 12.03
CA THR A 134 -6.07 -5.39 12.61
C THR A 134 -6.85 -4.32 11.84
N LEU A 135 -6.82 -4.35 10.50
CA LEU A 135 -7.59 -3.40 9.68
C LEU A 135 -9.10 -3.53 9.90
N ILE A 136 -9.61 -4.76 10.00
CA ILE A 136 -11.03 -5.02 10.29
C ILE A 136 -11.41 -4.47 11.67
N GLN A 137 -10.56 -4.71 12.68
CA GLN A 137 -10.79 -4.22 14.03
C GLN A 137 -10.81 -2.69 14.07
N GLN A 138 -9.85 -2.03 13.41
CA GLN A 138 -9.78 -0.57 13.35
C GLN A 138 -10.98 0.03 12.61
N ALA A 139 -11.41 -0.57 11.49
CA ALA A 139 -12.61 -0.13 10.78
C ALA A 139 -13.85 -0.17 11.68
N LYS A 140 -14.03 -1.25 12.46
CA LYS A 140 -15.12 -1.36 13.44
C LYS A 140 -15.03 -0.30 14.53
N GLN A 141 -13.85 -0.08 15.11
CA GLN A 141 -13.64 0.94 16.16
C GLN A 141 -13.94 2.35 15.66
N MET A 142 -13.65 2.63 14.39
CA MET A 142 -13.91 3.91 13.74
C MET A 142 -15.33 4.05 13.18
N ASN A 143 -16.20 3.03 13.35
CA ASN A 143 -17.52 2.94 12.73
C ASN A 143 -17.50 3.12 11.20
N ILE A 144 -16.44 2.64 10.56
CA ILE A 144 -16.33 2.58 9.09
C ILE A 144 -16.92 1.25 8.63
N SER A 145 -17.97 1.32 7.81
CA SER A 145 -18.53 0.15 7.15
C SER A 145 -17.53 -0.35 6.10
N ALA A 146 -16.76 -1.38 6.46
CA ALA A 146 -15.78 -2.00 5.59
C ALA A 146 -16.19 -3.43 5.24
N VAL A 147 -16.09 -3.77 3.96
CA VAL A 147 -16.43 -5.07 3.43
C VAL A 147 -15.16 -5.90 3.26
N LEU A 148 -15.12 -7.08 3.88
CA LEU A 148 -14.03 -8.04 3.71
C LEU A 148 -14.24 -8.85 2.42
N ARG A 149 -13.24 -8.86 1.52
CA ARG A 149 -13.30 -9.59 0.24
C ARG A 149 -11.95 -10.21 -0.14
N ALA A 150 -11.98 -11.28 -0.94
CA ALA A 150 -10.81 -11.83 -1.62
C ALA A 150 -11.03 -11.72 -3.13
N GLY A 151 -10.28 -10.82 -3.78
CA GLY A 151 -10.27 -10.68 -5.23
C GLY A 151 -11.65 -10.55 -5.89
N ALA A 152 -11.70 -10.96 -7.15
CA ALA A 152 -12.90 -11.05 -7.98
C ALA A 152 -13.72 -12.29 -7.63
N GLN A 153 -14.36 -12.30 -6.45
CA GLN A 153 -15.44 -13.26 -6.21
C GLN A 153 -16.72 -12.68 -6.82
N PRO A 154 -17.42 -13.39 -7.71
CA PRO A 154 -18.73 -12.97 -8.20
C PRO A 154 -19.76 -12.85 -7.07
#